data_AF-A0A938N138-F1
#
_entry.id   AF-A0A938N138-F1
#
_cell.length_a   1.000
_cell.length_b   1.000
_cell.length_c   1.000
_cell.angle_alpha   90.00
_cell.angle_beta   90.00
_cell.angle_gamma   90.00
#
_symmetry.space_group_name_H-M   'P 1'
#
loop_
_entity.id
_entity.type
_entity.pdbx_description
1 polymer ?
#
loop_
_entity_poly.entity_id
_entity_poly.type
_entity_poly.pdbx_seq_one_letter_code
_entity_poly.pdbx_strand_id
1 'polypeptide(L)' 'MSVQKLLPFGTPQAVRDETRRLMDEMGRDGGFIIAPSHDMGGDIPLDNMVAFIETVRDGDM' A
#
# COMPACT_ATOMS: atom_id res chain seq x y z
N MET A 1 1.71 0.49 -6.28
CA MET A 1 1.24 1.72 -5.60
C MET A 1 2.23 2.86 -5.81
N SER A 2 1.77 4.09 -6.09
CA SER A 2 2.66 5.21 -6.38
C SER A 2 3.14 5.91 -5.11
N VAL A 3 4.44 5.80 -4.88
CA VAL A 3 5.24 6.51 -3.85
C VAL A 3 5.40 8.01 -4.13
N GLN A 4 5.03 8.49 -5.33
CA GLN A 4 5.13 9.92 -5.69
C GLN A 4 3.76 10.60 -5.75
N LYS A 5 2.67 9.87 -5.48
CA LYS A 5 1.30 10.41 -5.54
C LYS A 5 0.51 10.03 -4.30
N LEU A 6 0.16 8.75 -4.16
CA LEU A 6 -0.80 8.33 -3.15
C LEU A 6 -0.16 8.26 -1.75
N LEU A 7 1.04 7.71 -1.64
CA LEU A 7 1.72 7.62 -0.34
C LEU A 7 2.08 8.98 0.28
N PRO A 8 2.63 9.97 -0.46
CA PRO A 8 2.97 11.26 0.14
C PRO A 8 1.76 12.20 0.32
N PHE A 9 0.73 12.12 -0.53
CA PHE A 9 -0.35 13.12 -0.55
C PHE A 9 -1.75 12.56 -0.24
N GLY A 10 -1.90 11.25 -0.17
CA GLY A 10 -3.17 10.60 0.15
C GLY A 10 -3.48 10.60 1.65
N THR A 11 -4.72 10.20 1.97
CA THR A 11 -5.10 9.89 3.35
C THR A 11 -4.75 8.44 3.68
N PRO A 12 -4.58 8.09 4.97
CA PRO A 12 -4.36 6.71 5.38
C PRO A 12 -5.45 5.77 4.85
N GLN A 13 -6.72 6.21 4.84
CA GLN A 13 -7.82 5.42 4.29
C GLN A 13 -7.65 5.15 2.79
N ALA A 14 -7.29 6.16 2.00
CA ALA A 14 -7.05 5.99 0.57
C ALA A 14 -5.88 5.03 0.28
N VAL A 15 -4.86 5.03 1.14
CA VAL A 15 -3.75 4.05 1.05
C VAL A 15 -4.26 2.64 1.32
N ARG A 16 -5.09 2.43 2.36
CA ARG A 16 -5.69 1.11 2.65
C ARG A 16 -6.54 0.62 1.50
N ASP A 17 -7.41 1.48 0.96
CA ASP A 17 -8.34 1.12 -0.11
C ASP A 17 -7.60 0.73 -1.40
N GLU A 18 -6.60 1.50 -1.81
CA GLU A 18 -5.80 1.17 -3.00
C GLU A 18 -4.95 -0.10 -2.79
N THR A 19 -4.39 -0.27 -1.58
CA THR A 19 -3.61 -1.47 -1.26
C THR A 19 -4.48 -2.72 -1.35
N ARG A 20 -5.68 -2.68 -0.75
CA ARG A 20 -6.66 -3.77 -0.85
C ARG A 20 -7.08 -4.02 -2.30
N ARG A 21 -7.39 -2.97 -3.06
CA ARG A 21 -7.75 -3.08 -4.48
C ARG A 21 -6.67 -3.80 -5.29
N LEU A 22 -5.40 -3.46 -5.09
CA LEU A 22 -4.28 -4.11 -5.77
C LEU A 22 -4.12 -5.58 -5.36
N MET A 23 -4.30 -5.90 -4.08
CA MET A 23 -4.27 -7.28 -3.59
C MET A 23 -5.43 -8.10 -4.17
N ASP A 24 -6.65 -7.54 -4.21
CA ASP A 24 -7.85 -8.19 -4.73
C ASP A 24 -7.82 -8.37 -6.25
N GLU A 25 -7.18 -7.47 -7.00
CA GLU A 25 -7.10 -7.57 -8.46
C GLU A 25 -5.94 -8.46 -8.92
N MET A 26 -4.79 -8.35 -8.27
CA MET A 26 -3.55 -8.99 -8.73
C MET A 26 -3.20 -10.25 -7.95
N GLY A 27 -3.71 -10.41 -6.73
CA GLY A 27 -3.37 -11.50 -5.81
C GLY A 27 -4.34 -12.69 -5.80
N ARG A 28 -5.39 -12.69 -6.63
CA ARG A 28 -6.47 -13.71 -6.61
C ARG A 28 -6.00 -15.15 -6.76
N ASP A 29 -4.93 -15.36 -7.53
CA ASP A 29 -4.36 -16.68 -7.82
C ASP A 29 -3.03 -16.93 -7.06
N GLY A 30 -2.74 -16.11 -6.05
CA GLY A 30 -1.48 -16.14 -5.30
C GLY A 30 -0.29 -15.65 -6.12
N GLY A 31 0.91 -15.75 -5.54
CA GLY A 31 2.16 -15.37 -6.22
C GLY A 31 2.36 -13.86 -6.44
N PHE A 32 1.47 -13.02 -5.92
CA PHE A 32 1.58 -11.57 -6.00
C PHE A 32 2.41 -11.02 -4.84
N ILE A 33 3.49 -10.30 -5.17
CA ILE A 33 4.29 -9.54 -4.20
C ILE A 33 3.93 -8.07 -4.34
N ILE A 34 3.40 -7.49 -3.28
CA ILE A 34 3.12 -6.05 -3.21
C ILE A 34 4.27 -5.32 -2.51
N ALA A 35 4.76 -4.27 -3.14
CA ALA A 35 5.77 -3.38 -2.59
C ALA A 35 5.60 -1.95 -3.14
N PRO A 36 6.15 -0.94 -2.45
CA PRO A 36 6.33 0.40 -3.01
C PRO A 36 7.20 0.34 -4.28
N SER A 37 6.98 1.25 -5.23
CA SER A 37 7.75 1.24 -6.50
C SER A 37 9.17 1.80 -6.38
N HIS A 38 9.50 2.47 -5.27
CA HIS A 38 10.85 2.88 -4.85
C HIS A 38 10.84 3.02 -3.32
N ASP A 39 11.99 3.33 -2.72
CA ASP A 39 12.13 3.51 -1.28
C ASP A 39 11.08 4.46 -0.69
N MET A 40 10.53 4.12 0.47
CA MET A 40 9.66 5.04 1.20
C MET A 40 10.53 6.09 1.92
N GLY A 41 10.69 7.25 1.27
CA GLY A 41 11.48 8.38 1.78
C GLY A 41 10.80 9.16 2.90
N GLY A 42 11.53 10.13 3.48
CA GLY A 42 11.04 10.97 4.58
C GLY A 42 9.92 11.96 4.21
N ASP A 43 9.54 12.02 2.94
CA ASP A 43 8.42 12.78 2.39
C ASP A 43 7.07 12.04 2.53
N ILE A 44 7.08 10.77 2.94
CA ILE A 44 5.87 9.98 3.17
C ILE A 44 5.45 10.09 4.64
N PRO A 45 4.21 10.53 4.94
CA PRO A 45 3.70 10.54 6.31
C PRO A 45 3.70 9.14 6.95
N LEU A 46 4.10 9.06 8.23
CA LEU A 46 4.17 7.79 8.96
C LEU A 46 2.84 7.03 8.94
N ASP A 47 1.72 7.73 9.13
CA ASP A 47 0.39 7.11 9.12
C ASP A 47 0.05 6.44 7.78
N ASN A 48 0.58 6.98 6.66
CA ASN A 48 0.41 6.38 5.34
C ASN A 48 1.30 5.15 5.16
N MET A 49 2.53 5.16 5.70
CA MET A 49 3.39 3.98 5.72
C MET A 49 2.78 2.85 6.56
N VAL A 50 2.30 3.18 7.76
CA VAL A 50 1.64 2.24 8.67
C VAL A 50 0.37 1.68 8.03
N ALA A 51 -0.48 2.55 7.45
CA ALA A 51 -1.68 2.10 6.75
C ALA A 51 -1.38 1.10 5.62
N PHE A 52 -0.32 1.32 4.84
CA PHE A 52 0.13 0.36 3.83
C PHE A 52 0.56 -0.97 4.46
N ILE A 53 1.50 -0.92 5.42
CA ILE A 53 2.07 -2.13 6.05
C ILE A 53 1.00 -2.95 6.77
N GLU A 54 0.13 -2.30 7.54
CA GLU A 54 -1.00 -2.95 8.22
C GLU A 54 -1.94 -3.61 7.22
N THR A 55 -2.30 -2.92 6.12
CA THR A 55 -3.21 -3.50 5.11
C THR A 55 -2.60 -4.73 4.44
N VAL A 56 -1.29 -4.72 4.17
CA VAL A 56 -0.58 -5.88 3.62
C VAL A 56 -0.47 -7.02 4.63
N ARG A 57 -0.28 -6.70 5.92
CA ARG A 57 -0.11 -7.68 7.00
C ARG A 57 -1.43 -8.32 7.44
N ASP A 58 -2.49 -7.53 7.54
CA ASP A 58 -3.82 -7.97 7.98
C ASP A 58 -4.59 -8.66 6.85
N GLY A 59 -4.10 -8.55 5.61
CA GLY A 59 -4.55 -9.34 4.47
C GLY A 59 -4.05 -10.77 4.58
N ASP A 60 -4.65 -11.55 5.48
CA ASP A 60 -4.54 -13.01 5.46
C ASP A 60 -4.94 -13.52 4.06
N MET A 61 -3.95 -14.11 3.37
CA MET A 61 -4.12 -14.95 2.18
C MET A 61 -4.62 -16.34 2.60
#